data_AF-X1A1J5-F1
#
_entry.id   AF-X1A1J5-F1
#
_cell.length_a   1.000
_cell.length_b   1.000
_cell.length_c   1.000
_cell.angle_alpha   90.00
_cell.angle_beta   90.00
_cell.angle_gamma   90.00
#
_symmetry.space_group_name_H-M   'P 1'
#
loop_
_entity.id
_entity.type
_entity.pdbx_description
1 polymer ?
#
loop_
_entity_poly.entity_id
_entity_poly.type
_entity_poly.pdbx_seq_one_letter_code
_entity_poly.pdbx_strand_id
1 'polypeptide(L)'
;MNYISFFVKKMLNIIAIIEDIACRIGMWLCVILVFFGVINRYFLHFPIMWIDDLSVYIFIFYLFISIALTSREDSHLRINVFRNKIFKKNSKADFIYGFFLRIISIIIVIFFIPPTYNFMLRAIKYPEYGTLVPWFNTSWLMYALFFMVILLLIHMFEWLAKDVILIRKLILKGRKQ
;
A
#
# COMPACT_ATOMS: atom_id res chain seq x y z
N MET A 1 17.28 12.73 30.23
CA MET A 1 16.66 12.89 28.90
C MET A 1 16.72 11.64 27.99
N ASN A 2 17.24 10.49 28.46
CA ASN A 2 17.31 9.24 27.67
C ASN A 2 16.18 8.21 27.97
N TYR A 3 15.50 8.31 29.12
CA TYR A 3 14.44 7.35 29.48
C TYR A 3 13.15 7.56 28.68
N ILE A 4 12.78 8.82 28.39
CA ILE A 4 11.60 9.15 27.58
C ILE A 4 11.79 8.66 26.14
N SER A 5 12.96 8.87 25.54
CA SER A 5 13.24 8.39 24.19
C SER A 5 13.33 6.86 24.11
N PHE A 6 13.78 6.19 25.17
CA PHE A 6 13.74 4.72 25.27
C PHE A 6 12.31 4.18 25.34
N PHE A 7 11.47 4.78 26.18
CA PHE A 7 10.07 4.38 26.33
C PHE A 7 9.28 4.61 25.03
N VAL A 8 9.43 5.78 24.40
CA VAL A 8 8.79 6.11 23.12
C VAL A 8 9.24 5.14 22.02
N LYS A 9 10.53 4.82 21.91
CA LYS A 9 11.02 3.84 20.93
C LYS A 9 10.45 2.45 21.17
N LYS A 10 10.34 2.01 22.43
CA LYS A 10 9.76 0.71 22.78
C LYS A 10 8.28 0.65 22.38
N MET A 11 7.51 1.70 22.64
CA MET A 11 6.11 1.79 22.21
C MET A 11 5.98 1.75 20.67
N LEU A 12 6.78 2.54 19.96
CA LEU A 12 6.76 2.56 18.49
C LEU A 12 7.13 1.21 17.86
N ASN A 13 8.03 0.45 18.50
CA ASN A 13 8.38 -0.89 18.06
C ASN A 13 7.25 -1.90 18.32
N ILE A 14 6.56 -1.81 19.46
CA ILE A 14 5.40 -2.68 19.74
C ILE A 14 4.30 -2.44 18.71
N ILE A 15 4.00 -1.16 18.42
CA ILE A 15 3.04 -0.78 17.38
C ILE A 15 3.45 -1.35 16.02
N ALA A 16 4.74 -1.26 15.66
CA ALA A 16 5.26 -1.82 14.41
C ALA A 16 5.03 -3.34 14.31
N ILE A 17 5.32 -4.08 15.37
CA ILE A 17 5.15 -5.53 15.40
C ILE A 17 3.69 -5.91 15.25
N ILE A 18 2.78 -5.17 15.90
CA ILE A 18 1.34 -5.39 15.80
C ILE A 18 0.86 -5.10 14.37
N GLU A 19 1.26 -3.98 13.77
CA GLU A 19 0.95 -3.63 12.38
C GLU A 19 1.40 -4.73 11.41
N ASP A 20 2.64 -5.21 11.56
CA ASP A 20 3.22 -6.27 10.74
C ASP A 20 2.46 -7.60 10.85
N ILE A 21 2.10 -7.99 12.09
CA ILE A 21 1.34 -9.22 12.33
C ILE A 21 -0.07 -9.09 11.75
N ALA A 22 -0.74 -7.96 11.98
CA ALA A 22 -2.07 -7.68 11.46
C ALA A 22 -2.08 -7.72 9.92
N CYS A 23 -1.07 -7.12 9.28
CA CYS A 23 -0.90 -7.14 7.84
C CYS A 23 -0.75 -8.56 7.29
N ARG A 24 0.13 -9.37 7.89
CA ARG A 24 0.34 -10.79 7.50
C ARG A 24 -0.94 -11.61 7.65
N ILE A 25 -1.62 -11.49 8.79
CA ILE A 25 -2.87 -12.23 9.05
C ILE A 25 -3.96 -11.78 8.08
N GLY A 26 -4.13 -10.47 7.88
CA GLY A 26 -5.12 -9.90 6.97
C GLY A 26 -4.93 -10.36 5.54
N MET A 27 -3.68 -10.41 5.05
CA MET A 27 -3.36 -10.93 3.72
C MET A 27 -3.74 -12.40 3.56
N TRP A 28 -3.33 -13.26 4.50
CA TRP A 28 -3.67 -14.68 4.46
C TRP A 28 -5.17 -14.93 4.55
N LEU A 29 -5.86 -14.21 5.43
CA LEU A 29 -7.30 -14.31 5.60
C LEU A 29 -8.04 -13.92 4.33
N CYS A 30 -7.64 -12.80 3.69
CA CYS A 30 -8.22 -12.37 2.42
C CYS A 30 -8.03 -13.43 1.32
N VAL A 31 -6.84 -14.03 1.22
CA VAL A 31 -6.56 -15.09 0.21
C VAL A 31 -7.44 -16.31 0.46
N ILE A 32 -7.54 -16.77 1.71
CA ILE A 32 -8.35 -17.94 2.07
C ILE A 32 -9.83 -17.69 1.78
N LEU A 33 -10.36 -16.52 2.12
CA LEU A 33 -11.76 -16.19 1.90
C LEU A 33 -12.10 -16.12 0.41
N VAL A 34 -11.27 -15.45 -0.40
CA VAL A 34 -11.48 -15.38 -1.86
C VAL A 34 -11.35 -16.77 -2.49
N PHE A 35 -10.35 -17.56 -2.06
CA PHE A 35 -10.18 -18.93 -2.54
C PHE A 35 -11.39 -19.82 -2.22
N PHE A 36 -11.92 -19.71 -1.00
CA PHE A 36 -13.12 -20.42 -0.60
C PHE A 36 -14.35 -19.93 -1.38
N GLY A 37 -14.47 -18.62 -1.63
CA GLY A 37 -15.53 -18.05 -2.47
C GLY A 37 -15.52 -18.62 -3.90
N VAL A 38 -14.34 -18.74 -4.50
CA VAL A 38 -14.15 -19.36 -5.82
C VAL A 38 -14.55 -20.85 -5.78
N ILE A 39 -14.03 -21.64 -4.83
CA ILE A 39 -14.41 -23.06 -4.71
C ILE A 39 -15.92 -23.21 -4.57
N ASN A 40 -16.52 -22.42 -3.69
CA ASN A 40 -17.93 -22.52 -3.39
C ASN A 40 -18.82 -22.14 -4.60
N ARG A 41 -18.37 -21.15 -5.40
CA ARG A 41 -19.05 -20.75 -6.64
C ARG A 41 -18.95 -21.81 -7.74
N TYR A 42 -17.79 -22.42 -7.94
CA TYR A 42 -17.55 -23.30 -9.10
C TYR A 42 -17.77 -24.80 -8.80
N PHE A 43 -17.50 -25.26 -7.58
CA PHE A 43 -17.65 -26.67 -7.20
C PHE A 43 -18.97 -26.95 -6.48
N LEU A 44 -19.28 -26.17 -5.45
CA LEU A 44 -20.47 -26.36 -4.62
C LEU A 44 -21.74 -25.74 -5.23
N HIS A 45 -21.60 -24.91 -6.27
CA HIS A 45 -22.69 -24.20 -6.96
C HIS A 45 -23.60 -23.39 -6.03
N PHE A 46 -23.15 -23.10 -4.82
CA PHE A 46 -23.89 -22.37 -3.80
C PHE A 46 -23.16 -21.08 -3.45
N PRO A 47 -23.32 -20.01 -4.24
CA PRO A 47 -22.59 -18.76 -4.00
C PRO A 47 -23.04 -18.12 -2.68
N ILE A 48 -22.15 -18.16 -1.68
CA ILE A 48 -22.36 -17.47 -0.41
C ILE A 48 -21.98 -15.99 -0.60
N MET A 49 -22.98 -15.13 -0.82
CA MET A 49 -22.78 -13.70 -1.12
C MET A 49 -22.01 -12.93 -0.04
N TRP A 50 -22.14 -13.26 1.25
CA TRP A 50 -21.46 -12.50 2.31
C TRP A 50 -19.94 -12.71 2.35
N ILE A 51 -19.43 -13.81 1.80
CA ILE A 51 -17.98 -14.09 1.80
C ILE A 51 -17.26 -13.12 0.85
N ASP A 52 -17.89 -12.80 -0.28
CA ASP A 52 -17.36 -11.84 -1.26
C ASP A 52 -17.29 -10.44 -0.62
N ASP A 53 -18.39 -9.97 -0.01
CA ASP A 53 -18.45 -8.68 0.69
C ASP A 53 -17.45 -8.60 1.86
N LEU A 54 -17.36 -9.65 2.68
CA LEU A 54 -16.42 -9.71 3.81
C LEU A 54 -14.96 -9.67 3.36
N SER A 55 -14.63 -10.36 2.27
CA SER A 55 -13.28 -10.36 1.70
C SER A 55 -12.85 -8.95 1.29
N VAL A 56 -13.75 -8.19 0.67
CA VAL A 56 -13.50 -6.79 0.27
C VAL A 56 -13.27 -5.89 1.48
N TYR A 57 -14.06 -6.05 2.55
CA TYR A 57 -13.87 -5.28 3.78
C TYR A 57 -12.50 -5.55 4.42
N ILE A 58 -12.15 -6.82 4.60
CA ILE A 58 -10.85 -7.23 5.19
C ILE A 58 -9.70 -6.73 4.31
N PHE A 59 -9.85 -6.82 2.99
CA PHE A 59 -8.85 -6.34 2.04
C PHE A 59 -8.59 -4.85 2.17
N ILE A 60 -9.63 -4.02 2.32
CA ILE A 60 -9.48 -2.57 2.46
C ILE A 60 -8.83 -2.20 3.79
N PHE A 61 -9.18 -2.85 4.90
CA PHE A 61 -8.47 -2.67 6.17
C PHE A 61 -6.99 -3.07 6.07
N TYR A 62 -6.70 -4.21 5.44
CA TYR A 62 -5.35 -4.64 5.15
C TYR A 62 -4.57 -3.61 4.32
N LEU A 63 -5.19 -3.05 3.28
CA LEU A 63 -4.57 -2.03 2.43
C LEU A 63 -4.17 -0.77 3.22
N PHE A 64 -5.01 -0.31 4.15
CA PHE A 64 -4.67 0.85 5.00
C PHE A 64 -3.42 0.59 5.83
N ILE A 65 -3.34 -0.58 6.47
CA ILE A 65 -2.18 -0.97 7.28
C ILE A 65 -0.94 -1.15 6.39
N SER A 66 -1.11 -1.73 5.20
CA SER A 66 -0.02 -1.97 4.24
C SER A 66 0.62 -0.67 3.74
N ILE A 67 -0.17 0.37 3.49
CA ILE A 67 0.37 1.70 3.11
C ILE A 67 1.22 2.28 4.24
N ALA A 68 0.74 2.21 5.49
CA ALA A 68 1.48 2.67 6.65
C ALA A 68 2.81 1.91 6.84
N LEU A 69 2.78 0.58 6.68
CA LEU A 69 3.99 -0.25 6.75
C LEU A 69 4.98 0.05 5.63
N THR A 70 4.48 0.22 4.39
CA THR A 70 5.32 0.55 3.24
C THR A 70 5.97 1.93 3.39
N SER A 71 5.28 2.89 4.01
CA SER A 71 5.84 4.20 4.39
C SER A 71 7.08 4.09 5.30
N ARG A 72 7.07 3.11 6.19
CA ARG A 72 8.15 2.85 7.15
C ARG A 72 9.30 2.07 6.53
N GLU A 73 8.98 1.08 5.72
CA GLU A 73 9.97 0.22 5.06
C GLU A 73 10.09 0.63 3.59
N ASP A 74 11.12 1.42 3.24
CA ASP A 74 11.44 1.85 1.87
C ASP A 74 11.44 0.65 0.88
N SER A 75 10.27 0.30 0.36
CA SER A 75 10.04 -0.94 -0.41
C SER A 75 10.73 -0.91 -1.77
N HIS A 76 10.90 0.30 -2.31
CA HIS A 76 11.67 0.55 -3.51
C HIS A 76 13.18 0.30 -3.33
N LEU A 77 13.72 0.41 -2.10
CA LEU A 77 15.10 -0.02 -1.82
C LEU A 77 15.23 -1.56 -1.87
N ARG A 78 14.19 -2.31 -1.46
CA ARG A 78 14.22 -3.79 -1.52
C ARG A 78 14.31 -4.34 -2.93
N ILE A 79 13.59 -3.77 -3.90
CA ILE A 79 13.67 -4.19 -5.32
C ILE A 79 15.08 -3.91 -5.86
N ASN A 80 15.66 -2.75 -5.50
CA ASN A 80 17.03 -2.40 -5.89
C ASN A 80 18.07 -3.33 -5.24
N VAL A 81 17.90 -3.73 -3.98
CA VAL A 81 18.81 -4.66 -3.27
C VAL A 81 18.71 -6.08 -3.82
N PHE A 82 17.49 -6.57 -4.10
CA PHE A 82 17.29 -7.89 -4.70
C PHE A 82 17.97 -7.99 -6.07
N ARG A 83 17.82 -6.95 -6.90
CA ARG A 83 18.50 -6.88 -8.19
C ARG A 83 20.02 -6.75 -8.05
N ASN A 84 20.53 -5.92 -7.13
CA ASN A 84 21.98 -5.79 -6.89
C ASN A 84 22.64 -7.11 -6.47
N LYS A 85 21.87 -8.02 -5.86
CA LYS A 85 22.38 -9.35 -5.46
C LYS A 85 22.41 -10.34 -6.64
N ILE A 86 21.56 -10.14 -7.66
CA ILE A 86 21.42 -11.02 -8.82
C ILE A 86 22.23 -10.52 -10.02
N PHE A 87 22.26 -9.20 -10.27
CA PHE A 87 22.96 -8.57 -11.39
C PHE A 87 24.21 -7.83 -10.88
N LYS A 88 25.38 -8.21 -11.40
CA LYS A 88 26.68 -7.61 -11.07
C LYS A 88 26.70 -6.10 -11.38
N LYS A 89 26.67 -5.31 -10.30
CA LYS A 89 27.29 -4.00 -10.03
C LYS A 89 27.63 -3.14 -11.27
N ASN A 90 26.63 -2.52 -11.87
CA ASN A 90 26.83 -1.26 -12.60
C ASN A 90 26.05 -0.16 -11.88
N SER A 91 26.68 0.46 -10.87
CA SER A 91 26.01 1.33 -9.89
C SER A 91 25.28 2.53 -10.50
N LYS A 92 25.65 2.94 -11.72
CA LYS A 92 24.98 4.03 -12.45
C LYS A 92 23.70 3.56 -13.15
N ALA A 93 23.70 2.37 -13.75
CA ALA A 93 22.56 1.82 -14.47
C ALA A 93 21.43 1.39 -13.50
N ASP A 94 21.80 0.79 -12.38
CA ASP A 94 20.83 0.41 -11.35
C ASP A 94 20.09 1.62 -10.79
N PHE A 95 20.83 2.71 -10.59
CA PHE A 95 20.30 3.97 -10.09
C PHE A 95 19.35 4.65 -11.09
N ILE A 96 19.74 4.73 -12.37
CA ILE A 96 18.87 5.30 -13.43
C ILE A 96 17.59 4.49 -13.57
N TYR A 97 17.69 3.16 -13.52
CA TYR A 97 16.50 2.31 -13.58
C TYR A 97 15.59 2.49 -12.37
N GLY A 98 16.15 2.58 -11.16
CA GLY A 98 15.35 2.80 -9.95
C GLY A 98 14.60 4.14 -9.99
N PHE A 99 15.24 5.18 -10.51
CA PHE A 99 14.61 6.48 -10.73
C PHE A 99 13.52 6.42 -11.81
N PHE A 100 13.78 5.73 -12.92
CA PHE A 100 12.81 5.52 -13.99
C PHE A 100 11.58 4.75 -13.52
N LEU A 101 11.78 3.66 -12.78
CA LEU A 101 10.69 2.89 -12.17
C LEU A 101 9.85 3.72 -11.20
N ARG A 102 10.47 4.67 -10.49
CA ARG A 102 9.70 5.54 -9.58
C ARG A 102 8.83 6.53 -10.35
N ILE A 103 9.37 7.15 -11.39
CA ILE A 103 8.62 8.06 -12.26
C ILE A 103 7.44 7.33 -12.91
N ILE A 104 7.67 6.13 -13.47
CA ILE A 104 6.60 5.38 -14.12
C ILE A 104 5.51 4.98 -13.11
N SER A 105 5.88 4.58 -11.90
CA SER A 105 4.89 4.28 -10.85
C SER A 105 4.06 5.52 -10.47
N ILE A 106 4.66 6.71 -10.37
CA ILE A 106 3.92 7.97 -10.10
C ILE A 106 2.95 8.28 -11.25
N ILE A 107 3.41 8.16 -12.50
CA ILE A 107 2.56 8.39 -13.69
C ILE A 107 1.36 7.44 -13.68
N ILE A 108 1.58 6.16 -13.40
CA ILE A 108 0.51 5.16 -13.28
C ILE A 108 -0.49 5.61 -12.21
N VAL A 109 -0.05 5.94 -11.00
CA VAL A 109 -0.97 6.36 -9.93
C VAL A 109 -1.77 7.60 -10.32
N ILE A 110 -1.16 8.59 -10.98
CA ILE A 110 -1.85 9.78 -11.49
C ILE A 110 -2.94 9.39 -12.49
N PHE A 111 -2.66 8.45 -13.39
CA PHE A 111 -3.63 7.95 -14.37
C PHE A 111 -4.83 7.24 -13.72
N PHE A 112 -4.67 6.68 -12.52
CA PHE A 112 -5.76 6.06 -11.75
C PHE A 112 -6.63 7.06 -10.97
N ILE A 113 -6.26 8.35 -10.89
CA ILE A 113 -7.06 9.36 -10.17
C ILE A 113 -8.41 9.64 -10.84
N PRO A 114 -8.50 9.90 -12.17
CA PRO A 114 -9.79 10.15 -12.81
C PRO A 114 -10.83 9.03 -12.64
N PRO A 115 -10.51 7.74 -12.87
CA PRO A 115 -11.50 6.68 -12.67
C PRO A 115 -11.92 6.57 -11.21
N THR A 116 -11.00 6.69 -10.26
CA THR A 116 -11.31 6.58 -8.82
C THR A 116 -12.17 7.75 -8.33
N TYR A 117 -11.93 8.96 -8.83
CA TYR A 117 -12.79 10.11 -8.61
C TYR A 117 -14.20 9.90 -9.18
N ASN A 118 -14.31 9.37 -10.40
CA ASN A 118 -15.61 9.06 -11.01
C ASN A 118 -16.36 7.94 -10.25
N PHE A 119 -15.64 6.97 -9.67
CA PHE A 119 -16.23 5.99 -8.77
C PHE A 119 -16.75 6.64 -7.49
N MET A 120 -15.97 7.53 -6.86
CA MET A 120 -16.41 8.27 -5.67
C MET A 120 -17.67 9.10 -5.95
N LEU A 121 -17.71 9.86 -7.04
CA LEU A 121 -18.88 10.65 -7.42
C LEU A 121 -20.12 9.79 -7.66
N ARG A 122 -19.95 8.62 -8.31
CA ARG A 122 -21.04 7.66 -8.50
C ARG A 122 -21.55 7.13 -7.17
N ALA A 123 -20.66 6.79 -6.24
CA ALA A 123 -21.03 6.31 -4.91
C ALA A 123 -21.76 7.37 -4.07
N ILE A 124 -21.44 8.67 -4.25
CA ILE A 124 -22.21 9.76 -3.63
C ILE A 124 -23.61 9.87 -4.23
N LYS A 125 -23.71 9.78 -5.57
CA LYS A 125 -24.98 9.94 -6.29
C LYS A 125 -25.92 8.74 -6.12
N TYR A 126 -25.35 7.54 -6.05
CA TYR A 126 -26.07 6.28 -5.95
C TYR A 126 -25.48 5.49 -4.77
N PRO A 127 -25.98 5.72 -3.54
CA PRO A 127 -25.47 5.00 -2.38
C PRO A 127 -25.79 3.52 -2.52
N GLU A 128 -24.74 2.71 -2.52
CA GLU A 128 -24.84 1.26 -2.50
C GLU A 128 -24.87 0.79 -1.04
N TYR A 129 -25.73 -0.20 -0.78
CA TYR A 129 -25.85 -0.87 0.51
C TYR A 129 -25.42 -2.32 0.35
N GLY A 130 -24.85 -2.89 1.42
CA GLY A 130 -24.43 -4.28 1.41
C GLY A 130 -25.61 -5.19 1.07
N THR A 131 -25.39 -6.18 0.20
CA THR A 131 -26.44 -7.06 -0.32
C THR A 131 -27.23 -7.78 0.78
N LEU A 132 -26.58 -8.03 1.93
CA LEU A 132 -27.13 -8.76 3.07
C LEU A 132 -27.27 -7.91 4.34
N VAL A 133 -26.71 -6.70 4.36
CA VAL A 133 -26.74 -5.79 5.51
C VAL A 133 -27.33 -4.44 5.07
N PRO A 134 -28.67 -4.33 5.01
CA PRO A 134 -29.34 -3.16 4.42
C PRO A 134 -29.05 -1.85 5.14
N TRP A 135 -28.65 -1.90 6.41
CA TRP A 135 -28.26 -0.71 7.18
C TRP A 135 -26.79 -0.31 6.99
N PHE A 136 -25.99 -1.17 6.35
CA PHE A 136 -24.58 -0.91 6.12
C PHE A 136 -24.38 -0.35 4.72
N ASN A 137 -24.20 0.96 4.66
CA ASN A 137 -23.82 1.64 3.43
C ASN A 137 -22.40 1.20 3.04
N THR A 138 -22.18 0.74 1.81
CA THR A 138 -20.85 0.30 1.30
C THR A 138 -20.15 1.38 0.50
N SER A 139 -20.81 2.50 0.23
CA SER A 139 -20.28 3.65 -0.52
C SER A 139 -19.05 4.26 0.13
N TRP A 140 -18.89 4.12 1.46
CA TRP A 140 -17.68 4.57 2.16
C TRP A 140 -16.42 3.86 1.67
N LEU A 141 -16.52 2.64 1.14
CA LEU A 141 -15.37 1.93 0.54
C LEU A 141 -14.85 2.67 -0.69
N MET A 142 -15.75 3.22 -1.51
CA MET A 142 -15.37 3.98 -2.70
C MET A 142 -14.76 5.33 -2.32
N TYR A 143 -15.23 5.94 -1.23
CA TYR A 143 -14.60 7.14 -0.67
C TYR A 143 -13.20 6.82 -0.15
N ALA A 144 -13.08 5.76 0.64
CA ALA A 144 -11.81 5.25 1.18
C ALA A 144 -10.80 4.96 0.06
N LEU A 145 -11.22 4.33 -1.04
CA LEU A 145 -10.39 4.06 -2.21
C LEU A 145 -9.80 5.33 -2.81
N PHE A 146 -10.62 6.37 -3.01
CA PHE A 146 -10.15 7.64 -3.55
C PHE A 146 -9.13 8.32 -2.63
N PHE A 147 -9.42 8.38 -1.33
CA PHE A 147 -8.47 8.93 -0.35
C PHE A 147 -7.18 8.11 -0.28
N MET A 148 -7.25 6.78 -0.38
CA MET A 148 -6.06 5.93 -0.43
C MET A 148 -5.14 6.25 -1.61
N VAL A 149 -5.69 6.46 -2.81
CA VAL A 149 -4.90 6.80 -4.00
C VAL A 149 -4.19 8.14 -3.84
N ILE A 150 -4.86 9.12 -3.22
CA ILE A 150 -4.24 10.40 -2.88
C ILE A 150 -3.13 10.22 -1.84
N LEU A 151 -3.37 9.46 -0.77
CA LEU A 151 -2.36 9.18 0.26
C LEU A 151 -1.14 8.46 -0.32
N LEU A 152 -1.36 7.49 -1.22
CA LEU A 152 -0.30 6.80 -1.93
C LEU A 152 0.53 7.78 -2.77
N LEU A 153 -0.13 8.68 -3.50
CA LEU A 153 0.55 9.69 -4.30
C LEU A 153 1.42 10.61 -3.44
N ILE A 154 0.90 11.08 -2.30
CA ILE A 154 1.66 11.90 -1.33
C ILE A 154 2.90 11.15 -0.84
N HIS A 155 2.75 9.90 -0.43
CA HIS A 155 3.88 9.07 0.02
C HIS A 155 4.95 8.89 -1.06
N MET A 156 4.54 8.69 -2.31
CA MET A 156 5.48 8.58 -3.43
C MET A 156 6.26 9.87 -3.67
N PHE A 157 5.62 11.03 -3.51
CA PHE A 157 6.31 12.32 -3.58
C PHE A 157 7.29 12.53 -2.42
N GLU A 158 6.91 12.16 -1.19
CA GLU A 158 7.82 12.22 -0.04
C GLU A 158 9.07 11.36 -0.25
N TRP A 159 8.91 10.14 -0.76
CA TRP A 159 10.04 9.27 -1.07
C TRP A 159 10.90 9.85 -2.19
N LEU A 160 10.29 10.40 -3.25
CA LEU A 160 11.05 11.06 -4.31
C LEU A 160 11.87 12.24 -3.77
N ALA A 161 11.30 13.05 -2.87
CA ALA A 161 11.99 14.17 -2.24
C ALA A 161 13.17 13.70 -1.36
N LYS A 162 12.97 12.66 -0.54
CA LYS A 162 14.03 12.06 0.29
C LYS A 162 15.19 11.54 -0.57
N ASP A 163 14.90 10.86 -1.68
CA ASP A 163 15.91 10.39 -2.62
C ASP A 163 16.72 11.54 -3.22
N VAL A 164 16.06 12.60 -3.72
CA VAL A 164 16.72 13.78 -4.30
C VAL A 164 17.66 14.44 -3.29
N ILE A 165 17.24 14.56 -2.02
CA ILE A 165 18.06 15.12 -0.95
C ILE A 165 19.28 14.21 -0.67
N LEU A 166 19.09 12.90 -0.62
CA LEU A 166 20.17 11.94 -0.41
C LEU A 166 21.21 12.02 -1.54
N ILE A 167 20.76 12.08 -2.79
CA ILE A 167 21.61 12.22 -3.98
C ILE A 167 22.43 13.51 -3.90
N ARG A 168 21.78 14.63 -3.58
CA ARG A 168 22.46 15.92 -3.42
C ARG A 168 23.56 15.84 -2.35
N LYS A 169 23.30 15.16 -1.22
CA LYS A 169 24.30 14.95 -0.16
C LYS A 169 25.48 14.09 -0.62
N LEU A 170 25.23 13.02 -1.39
CA LEU A 170 26.28 12.16 -1.92
C LEU A 170 27.18 12.90 -2.92
N ILE A 171 26.60 13.69 -3.83
CA ILE A 171 27.35 14.51 -4.80
C ILE A 171 28.21 15.56 -4.09
N LEU A 172 27.67 16.22 -3.06
CA LEU A 172 28.41 17.21 -2.28
C LEU A 172 29.57 16.59 -1.47
N LYS A 173 29.42 15.35 -1.00
CA LYS A 173 30.46 14.62 -0.26
C LYS A 173 31.59 14.13 -1.18
N GLY A 174 31.25 13.67 -2.39
CA GLY A 174 32.24 13.27 -3.40
C GLY A 174 33.03 14.42 -4.03
N ARG A 175 32.58 15.67 -3.85
CA ARG A 175 33.27 16.89 -4.30
C ARG A 175 34.26 17.45 -3.26
N LYS A 176 34.32 16.86 -2.06
CA LYS A 176 35.20 17.24 -0.94
C LYS A 176 36.39 16.29 -0.75
N GLN A 177 36.51 15.25 -1.56
CA GLN A 177 37.70 14.39 -1.70
C GLN A 177 38.39 14.73 -3.01
#